data_AF-A0A9D7ICF6-F1
#
_entry.id   AF-A0A9D7ICF6-F1
#
_cell.length_a   1.000
_cell.length_b   1.000
_cell.length_c   1.000
_cell.angle_alpha   90.00
_cell.angle_beta   90.00
_cell.angle_gamma   90.00
#
_symmetry.space_group_name_H-M   'P 1'
#
loop_
_entity.id
_entity.type
_entity.pdbx_description
1 polymer ?
#
loop_
_entity_poly.entity_id
_entity_poly.type
_entity_poly.pdbx_seq_one_letter_code
_entity_poly.pdbx_strand_id
1 'polypeptide(L)'
;MQKLAATSIAMLITLSFPVAAAEPRVETTASGIVITTLKEGTGASPKSSETVKVHYRGVLENGKEFDSSYSRGQPATFPLNRVIPCWTEGVQTMKIGGKAKLVCPPALAYGSRGVPGTIPPDSTLVFEVELLEIVK
;
A
#
# COMPACT_ATOMS: atom_id res chain seq x y z
N MET A 1 62.44 -1.75 -32.40
CA MET A 1 61.34 -0.83 -32.07
C MET A 1 60.05 -1.41 -32.65
N GLN A 2 59.21 -2.05 -31.86
CA GLN A 2 57.83 -2.35 -32.26
C GLN A 2 56.99 -2.53 -30.99
N LYS A 3 56.16 -1.53 -30.68
CA LYS A 3 55.14 -1.56 -29.62
C LYS A 3 53.93 -2.27 -30.20
N LEU A 4 53.46 -3.38 -29.62
CA LEU A 4 52.10 -3.87 -29.82
C LEU A 4 51.31 -3.66 -28.53
N ALA A 5 50.38 -2.72 -28.61
CA ALA A 5 49.23 -2.63 -27.71
C ALA A 5 48.14 -3.58 -28.24
N ALA A 6 47.48 -4.31 -27.35
CA ALA A 6 46.24 -5.00 -27.66
C ALA A 6 45.24 -4.73 -26.53
N THR A 7 44.22 -3.97 -26.91
CA THR A 7 43.05 -3.48 -26.20
C THR A 7 42.20 -4.59 -25.59
N SER A 8 41.94 -4.51 -24.28
CA SER A 8 40.87 -5.29 -23.63
C SER A 8 39.50 -4.69 -23.96
N ILE A 9 38.68 -5.44 -24.67
CA ILE A 9 37.26 -5.14 -24.90
C ILE A 9 36.50 -5.56 -23.64
N ALA A 10 36.00 -4.60 -22.87
CA ALA A 10 35.04 -4.86 -21.80
C ALA A 10 33.66 -5.11 -22.41
N MET A 11 33.20 -6.35 -22.40
CA MET A 11 31.85 -6.73 -22.82
C MET A 11 30.87 -6.31 -21.71
N LEU A 12 30.10 -5.24 -21.96
CA LEU A 12 28.96 -4.88 -21.13
C LEU A 12 27.86 -5.93 -21.33
N ILE A 13 27.72 -6.83 -20.36
CA ILE A 13 26.55 -7.71 -20.25
C ILE A 13 25.41 -6.87 -19.69
N THR A 14 24.47 -6.49 -20.54
CA THR A 14 23.19 -5.93 -20.12
C THR A 14 22.33 -7.06 -19.57
N LEU A 15 22.36 -7.27 -18.25
CA LEU A 15 21.38 -8.12 -17.57
C LEU A 15 20.01 -7.44 -17.63
N SER A 16 19.24 -7.77 -18.66
CA SER A 16 17.82 -7.47 -18.70
C SER A 16 17.13 -8.46 -17.77
N PHE A 17 16.86 -8.05 -16.52
CA PHE A 17 15.99 -8.81 -15.64
C PHE A 17 14.57 -8.74 -16.20
N PRO A 18 13.93 -9.86 -16.56
CA PRO A 18 12.51 -9.82 -16.90
C PRO A 18 11.76 -9.32 -15.67
N VAL A 19 11.04 -8.22 -15.81
CA VAL A 19 10.04 -7.77 -14.84
C VAL A 19 8.94 -8.82 -14.86
N ALA A 20 9.13 -9.91 -14.12
CA ALA A 20 8.09 -10.89 -13.88
C ALA A 20 6.90 -10.14 -13.24
N ALA A 21 5.70 -10.36 -13.77
CA ALA A 21 4.48 -9.89 -13.13
C ALA A 21 4.48 -10.45 -11.69
N ALA A 22 4.75 -9.59 -10.72
CA ALA A 22 4.96 -9.98 -9.34
C ALA A 22 3.67 -10.64 -8.82
N GLU A 23 3.79 -11.87 -8.31
CA GLU A 23 2.69 -12.52 -7.60
C GLU A 23 2.27 -11.66 -6.40
N PRO A 24 0.97 -11.65 -6.04
CA PRO A 24 0.50 -10.87 -4.91
C PRO A 24 1.22 -11.31 -3.64
N ARG A 25 1.98 -10.41 -3.04
CA ARG A 25 2.76 -10.69 -1.84
C ARG A 25 1.87 -10.52 -0.62
N VAL A 26 1.76 -11.56 0.21
CA VAL A 26 1.02 -11.50 1.48
C VAL A 26 2.01 -11.46 2.65
N GLU A 27 1.88 -10.46 3.51
CA GLU A 27 2.67 -10.32 4.74
C GLU A 27 1.72 -10.06 5.92
N THR A 28 2.03 -10.60 7.10
CA THR A 28 1.31 -10.30 8.34
C THR A 28 2.22 -9.54 9.27
N THR A 29 1.80 -8.36 9.71
CA THR A 29 2.60 -7.54 10.61
C THR A 29 2.54 -8.08 12.03
N ALA A 30 3.48 -7.65 12.88
CA ALA A 30 3.50 -8.05 14.29
C ALA A 30 2.26 -7.59 15.06
N SER A 31 1.59 -6.53 14.60
CA SER A 31 0.33 -6.03 15.19
C SER A 31 -0.91 -6.79 14.69
N GLY A 32 -0.75 -7.66 13.69
CA GLY A 32 -1.82 -8.53 13.17
C GLY A 32 -2.53 -8.02 11.91
N ILE A 33 -1.98 -7.02 11.22
CA ILE A 33 -2.51 -6.57 9.94
C ILE A 33 -2.07 -7.56 8.86
N VAL A 34 -3.00 -8.02 8.01
CA VAL A 34 -2.64 -8.78 6.81
C VAL A 34 -2.59 -7.81 5.63
N ILE A 35 -1.41 -7.68 5.03
CA ILE A 35 -1.15 -6.83 3.88
C ILE A 35 -0.96 -7.73 2.67
N THR A 36 -1.77 -7.53 1.62
CA THR A 36 -1.55 -8.16 0.32
C THR A 36 -1.17 -7.09 -0.69
N THR A 37 0.07 -7.06 -1.15
CA THR A 37 0.48 -6.20 -2.25
C THR A 37 -0.14 -6.71 -3.54
N LEU A 38 -1.04 -5.92 -4.13
CA LEU A 38 -1.72 -6.24 -5.40
C LEU A 38 -0.95 -5.67 -6.60
N LYS A 39 -0.26 -4.54 -6.39
CA LYS A 39 0.62 -3.91 -7.37
C LYS A 39 1.75 -3.21 -6.62
N GLU A 40 2.99 -3.55 -6.96
CA GLU A 40 4.14 -2.83 -6.43
C GLU A 40 4.20 -1.40 -6.97
N GLY A 41 4.44 -0.45 -6.06
CA GLY A 41 4.71 0.94 -6.40
C GLY A 41 6.20 1.16 -6.66
N THR A 42 6.54 2.26 -7.32
CA THR A 42 7.93 2.59 -7.68
C THR A 42 8.44 3.85 -6.99
N GLY A 43 7.55 4.65 -6.39
CA GLY A 43 7.96 5.85 -5.68
C GLY A 43 8.31 5.62 -4.22
N ALA A 44 8.38 6.71 -3.46
CA ALA A 44 8.68 6.68 -2.03
C ALA A 44 7.54 6.03 -1.22
N SER A 45 7.90 5.50 -0.06
CA SER A 45 6.94 5.11 0.98
C SER A 45 6.68 6.28 1.93
N PRO A 46 5.43 6.51 2.35
CA PRO A 46 5.10 7.60 3.26
C PRO A 46 5.61 7.31 4.66
N LYS A 47 5.86 8.37 5.42
CA LYS A 47 6.05 8.32 6.87
C LYS A 47 4.71 8.51 7.60
N SER A 48 4.61 8.00 8.82
CA SER A 48 3.39 8.12 9.66
C SER A 48 2.90 9.56 9.89
N SER A 49 3.78 10.57 9.79
CA SER A 49 3.42 11.98 9.95
C SER A 49 2.96 12.66 8.66
N GLU A 50 3.08 12.00 7.51
CA GLU A 50 2.80 12.60 6.22
C GLU A 50 1.33 12.47 5.83
N THR A 51 0.94 13.29 4.85
CA THR A 51 -0.38 13.25 4.24
C THR A 51 -0.29 12.51 2.91
N VAL A 52 -1.22 11.60 2.66
CA VAL A 52 -1.27 10.81 1.43
C VAL A 52 -2.52 11.11 0.63
N LYS A 53 -2.41 11.06 -0.70
CA LYS A 53 -3.54 11.07 -1.62
C LYS A 53 -3.73 9.67 -2.16
N VAL A 54 -4.94 9.15 -2.04
CA VAL A 54 -5.24 7.75 -2.34
C VAL A 54 -6.57 7.60 -3.07
N HIS A 55 -6.66 6.56 -3.88
CA HIS A 55 -7.93 5.89 -4.07
C HIS A 55 -8.05 4.75 -3.07
N TYR A 56 -9.25 4.50 -2.57
CA TYR A 56 -9.54 3.38 -1.69
C TYR A 56 -10.98 2.93 -1.78
N ARG A 57 -11.20 1.70 -1.31
CA ARG A 57 -12.49 1.08 -1.06
C ARG A 57 -12.42 0.29 0.25
N GLY A 58 -13.35 0.55 1.16
CA GLY A 58 -13.48 -0.11 2.45
C GLY A 58 -14.76 -0.95 2.52
N VAL A 59 -14.61 -2.23 2.84
CA VAL A 59 -15.71 -3.19 2.99
C VAL A 59 -15.61 -3.93 4.33
N LEU A 60 -16.76 -4.36 4.84
CA LEU A 60 -16.83 -5.34 5.93
C LEU A 60 -16.54 -6.75 5.39
N GLU A 61 -16.27 -7.72 6.28
CA GLU A 61 -16.03 -9.13 5.88
C GLU A 61 -17.20 -9.76 5.11
N ASN A 62 -18.42 -9.28 5.33
CA ASN A 62 -19.60 -9.70 4.58
C ASN A 62 -19.70 -9.05 3.18
N GLY A 63 -18.70 -8.29 2.75
CA GLY A 63 -18.63 -7.62 1.45
C GLY A 63 -19.39 -6.29 1.37
N LYS A 64 -20.10 -5.88 2.42
CA LYS A 64 -20.81 -4.58 2.45
C LYS A 64 -19.79 -3.45 2.42
N GLU A 65 -19.85 -2.63 1.38
CA GLU A 65 -19.09 -1.38 1.29
C GLU A 65 -19.63 -0.38 2.32
N PHE A 66 -18.71 0.21 3.09
CA PHE A 66 -19.03 1.26 4.05
C PHE A 66 -18.44 2.61 3.65
N ASP A 67 -17.39 2.62 2.85
CA ASP A 67 -16.76 3.84 2.36
C ASP A 67 -15.92 3.58 1.09
N SER A 68 -15.92 4.51 0.14
CA SER A 68 -15.19 4.38 -1.12
C SER A 68 -14.94 5.74 -1.77
N SER A 69 -13.68 5.98 -2.15
CA SER A 69 -13.33 7.14 -2.97
C SER A 69 -13.88 7.05 -4.40
N TYR A 70 -14.01 5.83 -4.93
CA TYR A 70 -14.52 5.60 -6.29
C TYR A 70 -16.00 5.96 -6.38
N SER A 71 -16.78 5.65 -5.34
CA SER A 71 -18.20 6.00 -5.25
C SER A 71 -18.41 7.53 -5.20
N ARG A 72 -17.38 8.29 -4.79
CA ARG A 72 -17.37 9.76 -4.85
C ARG A 72 -16.75 10.34 -6.13
N GLY A 73 -16.18 9.50 -6.99
CA GLY A 73 -15.56 9.91 -8.25
C GLY A 73 -14.24 10.69 -8.13
N GLN A 74 -13.63 10.76 -6.94
CA GLN A 74 -12.37 11.51 -6.74
C GLN A 74 -11.49 10.90 -5.63
N PRO A 75 -10.15 11.03 -5.72
CA PRO A 75 -9.25 10.61 -4.65
C PRO A 75 -9.54 11.32 -3.32
N ALA A 76 -9.15 10.69 -2.23
CA ALA A 76 -9.21 11.26 -0.90
C ALA A 76 -7.80 11.54 -0.36
N THR A 77 -7.71 12.54 0.53
CA THR A 77 -6.46 12.94 1.16
C THR A 77 -6.55 12.69 2.66
N PHE A 78 -5.58 11.97 3.21
CA PHE A 78 -5.56 11.62 4.63
C PHE A 78 -4.20 11.89 5.27
N PRO A 79 -4.15 12.60 6.41
CA PRO A 79 -2.96 12.62 7.26
C PRO A 79 -2.84 11.27 7.99
N LEU A 80 -1.73 10.56 7.80
CA LEU A 80 -1.56 9.19 8.32
C LEU A 80 -1.55 9.12 9.85
N ASN A 81 -1.34 10.23 10.55
CA ASN A 81 -1.43 10.32 12.01
C ASN A 81 -2.84 10.62 12.55
N ARG A 82 -3.87 10.72 11.69
CA ARG A 82 -5.28 10.92 12.10
C ARG A 82 -6.25 9.90 11.50
N VAL A 83 -5.73 8.80 10.99
CA VAL A 83 -6.51 7.64 10.53
C VAL A 83 -6.38 6.50 11.54
N ILE A 84 -7.11 5.41 11.32
CA ILE A 84 -7.00 4.22 12.18
C ILE A 84 -5.58 3.64 12.15
N PRO A 85 -5.09 3.04 13.25
CA PRO A 85 -3.74 2.50 13.34
C PRO A 85 -3.38 1.55 12.19
N CYS A 86 -4.33 0.73 11.74
CA CYS A 86 -4.12 -0.17 10.60
C CYS A 86 -3.71 0.57 9.32
N TRP A 87 -4.33 1.72 9.03
CA TRP A 87 -3.97 2.53 7.88
C TRP A 87 -2.62 3.20 8.07
N THR A 88 -2.36 3.74 9.26
CA THR A 88 -1.06 4.34 9.59
C THR A 88 0.05 3.34 9.33
N GLU A 89 -0.04 2.12 9.85
CA GLU A 89 0.98 1.09 9.67
C GLU A 89 1.01 0.53 8.24
N GLY A 90 -0.13 0.11 7.70
CA GLY A 90 -0.22 -0.55 6.40
C GLY A 90 0.15 0.33 5.22
N VAL A 91 -0.21 1.61 5.22
CA VAL A 91 0.10 2.51 4.09
C VAL A 91 1.59 2.89 4.08
N GLN A 92 2.27 2.89 5.23
CA GLN A 92 3.73 3.12 5.29
C GLN A 92 4.55 2.02 4.62
N THR A 93 4.01 0.80 4.46
CA THR A 93 4.69 -0.28 3.73
C THR A 93 4.51 -0.16 2.22
N MET A 94 3.54 0.64 1.77
CA MET A 94 3.27 0.86 0.35
C MET A 94 4.26 1.86 -0.25
N LYS A 95 4.38 1.81 -1.58
CA LYS A 95 5.10 2.81 -2.39
C LYS A 95 4.11 3.56 -3.27
N ILE A 96 4.40 4.84 -3.56
CA ILE A 96 3.63 5.62 -4.54
C ILE A 96 3.51 4.84 -5.87
N GLY A 97 2.31 4.82 -6.42
CA GLY A 97 1.92 4.07 -7.63
C GLY A 97 1.47 2.63 -7.36
N GLY A 98 1.61 2.17 -6.12
CA GLY A 98 1.25 0.82 -5.67
C GLY A 98 -0.20 0.67 -5.25
N LYS A 99 -0.65 -0.58 -5.21
CA LYS A 99 -1.97 -1.00 -4.71
C LYS A 99 -1.80 -2.12 -3.71
N ALA A 100 -2.48 -2.04 -2.57
CA ALA A 100 -2.48 -3.09 -1.55
C ALA A 100 -3.88 -3.31 -0.98
N LYS A 101 -4.12 -4.54 -0.52
CA LYS A 101 -5.26 -4.90 0.32
C LYS A 101 -4.80 -4.98 1.77
N LEU A 102 -5.48 -4.28 2.67
CA LEU A 102 -5.23 -4.29 4.10
C LEU A 102 -6.40 -4.95 4.81
N VAL A 103 -6.14 -6.01 5.57
CA VAL A 103 -7.11 -6.60 6.49
C VAL A 103 -6.78 -6.11 7.89
N CYS A 104 -7.65 -5.27 8.41
CA CYS A 104 -7.48 -4.56 9.66
C CYS A 104 -8.26 -5.25 10.78
N PRO A 105 -7.60 -5.84 11.78
CA PRO A 105 -8.30 -6.38 12.94
C PRO A 105 -8.99 -5.26 13.72
N PRO A 106 -10.08 -5.55 14.46
CA PRO A 106 -10.88 -4.52 15.12
C PRO A 106 -10.08 -3.63 16.07
N ALA A 107 -9.10 -4.21 16.77
CA ALA A 107 -8.22 -3.49 17.71
C ALA A 107 -7.36 -2.40 17.05
N LEU A 108 -7.10 -2.51 15.73
CA LEU A 108 -6.38 -1.51 14.93
C LEU A 108 -7.31 -0.69 14.04
N ALA A 109 -8.63 -0.79 14.28
CA ALA A 109 -9.70 -0.09 13.56
C ALA A 109 -10.60 0.66 14.55
N TYR A 110 -11.89 0.32 14.62
CA TYR A 110 -12.88 1.01 15.47
C TYR A 110 -13.25 0.22 16.74
N GLY A 111 -12.64 -0.95 16.96
CA GLY A 111 -12.83 -1.79 18.15
C GLY A 111 -14.29 -2.11 18.49
N SER A 112 -14.55 -2.33 19.76
CA SER A 112 -15.89 -2.64 20.30
C SER A 112 -16.87 -1.47 20.22
N ARG A 113 -16.39 -0.26 19.94
CA ARG A 113 -17.26 0.90 19.74
C ARG A 113 -17.90 0.89 18.36
N GLY A 114 -17.17 0.45 17.34
CA GLY A 114 -17.58 0.57 15.94
C GLY A 114 -17.85 2.03 15.53
N VAL A 115 -18.63 2.21 14.46
CA VAL A 115 -19.17 3.48 13.99
C VAL A 115 -20.69 3.33 13.86
N PRO A 116 -21.49 3.95 14.74
CA PRO A 116 -22.94 3.83 14.71
C PRO A 116 -23.55 4.06 13.32
N GLY A 117 -24.39 3.13 12.87
CA GLY A 117 -25.05 3.17 11.55
C GLY A 117 -24.21 2.69 10.36
N THR A 118 -22.89 2.54 10.53
CA THR A 118 -21.99 2.25 9.40
C THR A 118 -21.12 1.01 9.62
N ILE A 119 -20.42 0.93 10.75
CA ILE A 119 -19.47 -0.15 11.09
C ILE A 119 -19.89 -0.77 12.43
N PRO A 120 -20.30 -2.06 12.47
CA PRO A 120 -20.61 -2.73 13.72
C PRO A 120 -19.41 -2.79 14.69
N PRO A 121 -19.67 -2.94 16.01
CA PRO A 121 -18.64 -3.33 16.98
C PRO A 121 -17.80 -4.53 16.51
N ASP A 122 -16.52 -4.52 16.87
CA ASP A 122 -15.60 -5.65 16.69
C ASP A 122 -15.48 -6.16 15.23
N SER A 123 -15.72 -5.26 14.27
CA SER A 123 -15.62 -5.60 12.84
C SER A 123 -14.18 -5.57 12.35
N THR A 124 -13.76 -6.65 11.69
CA THR A 124 -12.59 -6.62 10.81
C THR A 124 -12.95 -5.82 9.56
N LEU A 125 -12.04 -4.93 9.15
CA LEU A 125 -12.22 -4.12 7.95
C LEU A 125 -11.26 -4.57 6.86
N VAL A 126 -11.76 -4.62 5.62
CA VAL A 126 -10.93 -4.89 4.45
C VAL A 126 -10.88 -3.64 3.59
N PHE A 127 -9.68 -3.12 3.37
CA PHE A 127 -9.44 -2.00 2.50
C PHE A 127 -8.65 -2.43 1.27
N GLU A 128 -9.04 -1.96 0.10
CA GLU A 128 -8.12 -1.85 -1.04
C GLU A 128 -7.71 -0.39 -1.15
N VAL A 129 -6.40 -0.14 -1.22
CA VAL A 129 -5.82 1.19 -1.26
C VAL A 129 -4.87 1.28 -2.45
N GLU A 130 -4.97 2.37 -3.21
CA GLU A 130 -4.06 2.78 -4.27
C GLU A 130 -3.38 4.08 -3.84
N LEU A 131 -2.07 4.03 -3.62
CA LEU A 131 -1.30 5.19 -3.17
C LEU A 131 -0.89 6.04 -4.38
N LEU A 132 -1.45 7.23 -4.50
CA LEU A 132 -1.22 8.11 -5.65
C LEU A 132 -0.08 9.09 -5.40
N GLU A 133 -0.01 9.64 -4.19
CA GLU A 133 0.91 10.73 -3.87
C GLU A 133 1.16 10.85 -2.36
N ILE A 134 2.32 11.38 -1.99
CA ILE A 134 2.59 11.95 -0.67
C ILE A 134 2.50 13.47 -0.81
N VAL A 135 1.49 14.05 -0.17
CA VAL A 135 1.21 15.48 -0.18
C VAL A 135 2.24 16.18 0.72
N LYS A 136 2.91 17.19 0.16
CA LYS A 136 3.90 18.02 0.86
C LYS A 136 3.26 19.22 1.54
#